data_AF-A0AAW8BL52-F1
#
_entry.id   AF-A0AAW8BL52-F1
#
_cell.length_a   1.000
_cell.length_b   1.000
_cell.length_c   1.000
_cell.angle_alpha   90.00
_cell.angle_beta   90.00
_cell.angle_gamma   90.00
#
_symmetry.space_group_name_H-M   'P 1'
#
loop_
_entity.id
_entity.type
_entity.pdbx_description
1 polymer ?
#
loop_
_entity_poly.entity_id
_entity_poly.type
_entity_poly.pdbx_seq_one_letter_code
_entity_poly.pdbx_strand_id
1 'polypeptide(L)'
;MSDGVQIEPSEVKNAGKTIETESAQARGALVPLFDSARPAASGNLGFATGAKLVALADLLKREMDSTITILDGTGHAIVSSAQALYNADNTHGMNIDTDNATGISRIATALNGLGKPPEQ
;
A
#
# COMPACT_ATOMS: atom_id res chain seq x y z
N MET A 1 17.87 -7.59 -5.30
CA MET A 1 17.86 -6.65 -4.16
C MET A 1 16.54 -6.86 -3.43
N SER A 2 16.53 -6.89 -2.10
CA SER A 2 15.29 -7.17 -1.34
C SER A 2 14.31 -6.01 -1.51
N ASP A 3 13.07 -6.34 -1.85
CA ASP A 3 11.96 -5.40 -1.94
C ASP A 3 11.33 -5.06 -0.56
N GLY A 4 11.94 -5.58 0.50
CA GLY A 4 11.51 -5.37 1.88
C GLY A 4 11.82 -3.97 2.38
N VAL A 5 10.82 -3.34 2.98
CA VAL A 5 10.97 -2.13 3.80
C VAL A 5 11.11 -2.57 5.25
N GLN A 6 12.24 -2.20 5.88
CA GLN A 6 12.50 -2.47 7.29
C GLN A 6 12.52 -1.16 8.06
N ILE A 7 11.69 -1.09 9.10
CA ILE A 7 11.54 0.07 9.97
C ILE A 7 12.06 -0.32 11.34
N GLU A 8 13.09 0.39 11.79
CA GLU A 8 13.65 0.17 13.12
C GLU A 8 12.65 0.64 14.19
N PRO A 9 12.59 -0.02 15.37
CA PRO A 9 11.60 0.33 16.39
C PRO A 9 11.64 1.80 16.81
N SER A 10 12.82 2.41 16.87
CA SER A 10 13.00 3.84 17.20
C SER A 10 12.48 4.80 16.11
N GLU A 11 12.26 4.31 14.90
CA GLU A 11 11.82 5.09 13.73
C GLU A 11 10.31 5.06 13.52
N VAL A 12 9.56 4.21 14.24
CA VAL A 12 8.11 4.04 14.09
C VAL A 12 7.34 5.36 14.19
N LYS A 13 7.78 6.30 15.02
CA LYS A 13 7.16 7.64 15.13
C LYS A 13 7.16 8.42 13.81
N ASN A 14 8.11 8.15 12.92
CA ASN A 14 8.27 8.78 11.61
C ASN A 14 7.74 7.89 10.46
N ALA A 15 7.36 6.64 10.75
CA ALA A 15 7.00 5.66 9.74
C ALA A 15 5.71 5.98 8.97
N GLY A 16 4.84 6.85 9.51
CA GLY A 16 3.65 7.34 8.80
C GLY A 16 4.01 7.93 7.43
N LYS A 17 5.10 8.70 7.34
CA LYS A 17 5.56 9.27 6.07
C LYS A 17 5.99 8.21 5.05
N THR A 18 6.59 7.12 5.52
CA THR A 18 6.94 5.98 4.67
C THR A 18 5.67 5.34 4.12
N ILE A 19 4.67 5.07 4.98
CA ILE A 19 3.38 4.52 4.57
C ILE A 19 2.69 5.42 3.52
N GLU A 20 2.62 6.73 3.76
CA GLU A 20 2.06 7.71 2.82
C GLU A 20 2.78 7.70 1.46
N THR A 21 4.11 7.60 1.49
CA THR A 21 4.93 7.59 0.27
C THR A 21 4.67 6.33 -0.53
N GLU A 22 4.71 5.16 0.11
CA GLU A 22 4.48 3.89 -0.56
C GLU A 22 3.03 3.74 -1.04
N SER A 23 2.04 4.22 -0.26
CA SER A 23 0.64 4.20 -0.68
C SER A 23 0.38 5.11 -1.89
N ALA A 24 1.02 6.28 -1.95
CA ALA A 24 0.95 7.17 -3.10
C ALA A 24 1.60 6.53 -4.34
N GLN A 25 2.77 5.88 -4.18
CA GLN A 25 3.42 5.16 -5.27
C GLN A 25 2.57 4.00 -5.79
N ALA A 26 2.00 3.20 -4.87
CA ALA A 26 1.06 2.12 -5.20
C ALA A 26 -0.13 2.61 -6.02
N ARG A 27 -0.80 3.70 -5.59
CA ARG A 27 -1.91 4.29 -6.37
C ARG A 27 -1.46 4.77 -7.74
N GLY A 28 -0.27 5.37 -7.83
CA GLY A 28 0.32 5.80 -9.09
C GLY A 28 0.54 4.64 -10.06
N ALA A 29 1.01 3.50 -9.57
CA ALA A 29 1.27 2.30 -10.36
C ALA A 29 -0.01 1.60 -10.85
N LEU A 30 -1.14 1.71 -10.11
CA LEU A 30 -2.41 1.10 -10.52
C LEU A 30 -2.97 1.64 -11.84
N VAL A 31 -2.75 2.92 -12.12
CA VAL A 31 -3.31 3.56 -13.32
C VAL A 31 -2.80 2.89 -14.61
N PRO A 32 -1.48 2.83 -14.88
CA PRO A 32 -0.97 2.21 -16.10
C PRO A 32 -1.22 0.69 -16.18
N LEU A 33 -1.32 0.00 -15.04
CA LEU A 33 -1.59 -1.45 -14.98
C LEU A 33 -2.91 -1.83 -15.68
N PHE A 34 -3.95 -1.02 -15.51
CA PHE A 34 -5.28 -1.29 -16.07
C PHE A 34 -5.62 -0.47 -17.33
N ASP A 35 -4.79 0.50 -17.69
CA ASP A 35 -5.00 1.35 -18.87
C ASP A 35 -4.94 0.57 -20.19
N SER A 36 -4.28 -0.60 -20.22
CA SER A 36 -4.15 -1.46 -21.40
C SER A 36 -5.47 -2.11 -21.86
N ALA A 37 -6.47 -2.22 -20.98
CA ALA A 37 -7.75 -2.86 -21.30
C ALA A 37 -8.59 -2.06 -22.31
N ARG A 38 -8.52 -0.71 -22.25
CA ARG A 38 -9.24 0.18 -23.18
C ARG A 38 -8.77 0.08 -24.63
N PRO A 39 -7.46 0.23 -24.95
CA PRO A 39 -6.98 0.06 -26.32
C PRO A 39 -7.17 -1.38 -26.82
N ALA A 40 -7.06 -2.40 -25.96
CA ALA A 40 -7.34 -3.78 -26.33
C ALA A 40 -8.81 -4.01 -26.73
N ALA A 41 -9.77 -3.37 -26.04
CA ALA A 41 -11.17 -3.40 -26.41
C ALA A 41 -11.44 -2.66 -27.73
N SER A 42 -10.83 -1.49 -27.94
CA SER A 42 -10.95 -0.71 -29.17
C SER A 42 -10.38 -1.44 -30.40
N GLY A 43 -9.35 -2.27 -30.24
CA GLY A 43 -8.79 -3.11 -31.31
C GLY A 43 -9.68 -4.29 -31.70
N ASN A 44 -10.70 -4.61 -30.90
CA ASN A 44 -11.61 -5.76 -31.09
C ASN A 44 -13.08 -5.34 -31.18
N LEU A 45 -13.36 -4.27 -31.93
CA LEU A 45 -14.73 -3.78 -32.16
C LEU A 45 -15.63 -4.89 -32.74
N GLY A 46 -16.81 -5.07 -32.15
CA GLY A 46 -17.79 -6.11 -32.53
C GLY A 46 -17.71 -7.40 -31.70
N PHE A 47 -16.63 -7.62 -30.94
CA PHE A 47 -16.55 -8.73 -30.00
C PHE A 47 -17.17 -8.37 -28.64
N ALA A 48 -18.14 -9.19 -28.19
CA ALA A 48 -18.82 -9.00 -26.90
C ALA A 48 -17.88 -9.05 -25.68
N THR A 49 -16.65 -9.54 -25.84
CA THR A 49 -15.63 -9.66 -24.79
C THR A 49 -14.91 -8.33 -24.49
N GLY A 50 -14.85 -7.39 -25.44
CA GLY A 50 -14.11 -6.13 -25.26
C GLY A 50 -14.65 -5.30 -24.10
N ALA A 51 -15.97 -5.08 -24.04
CA ALA A 51 -16.61 -4.36 -22.94
C ALA A 51 -16.46 -5.10 -21.59
N LYS A 52 -16.48 -6.44 -21.60
CA LYS A 52 -16.30 -7.25 -20.38
C LYS A 52 -14.88 -7.17 -19.83
N LEU A 53 -13.87 -7.08 -20.71
CA LEU A 53 -12.47 -6.91 -20.31
C LEU A 53 -12.26 -5.57 -19.60
N VAL A 54 -12.82 -4.49 -20.15
CA VAL A 54 -12.76 -3.16 -19.53
C VAL A 54 -13.47 -3.17 -18.17
N ALA A 55 -14.66 -3.76 -18.09
CA ALA A 55 -15.40 -3.86 -16.82
C ALA A 55 -14.63 -4.66 -15.75
N LEU A 56 -13.95 -5.74 -16.14
CA LEU A 56 -13.09 -6.51 -15.24
C LEU A 56 -11.88 -5.70 -14.78
N ALA A 57 -11.20 -5.01 -15.70
CA ALA A 57 -10.06 -4.15 -15.37
C ALA A 57 -10.46 -3.03 -14.38
N ASP A 58 -11.62 -2.40 -14.59
CA ASP A 58 -12.15 -1.37 -13.69
C ASP A 58 -12.50 -1.95 -12.30
N LEU A 59 -12.99 -3.19 -12.23
CA LEU A 59 -13.25 -3.86 -10.96
C LEU A 59 -11.96 -4.12 -10.19
N LEU A 60 -10.98 -4.74 -10.84
CA LEU A 60 -9.68 -5.06 -10.23
C LEU A 60 -8.96 -3.78 -9.76
N LYS A 61 -9.02 -2.70 -10.54
CA LYS A 61 -8.48 -1.40 -10.14
C LYS A 61 -9.11 -0.89 -8.85
N ARG A 62 -10.44 -1.00 -8.70
CA ARG A 62 -11.16 -0.58 -7.48
C ARG A 62 -10.79 -1.46 -6.29
N GLU A 63 -10.69 -2.77 -6.47
CA GLU A 63 -10.31 -3.69 -5.39
C GLU A 63 -8.89 -3.42 -4.89
N MET A 64 -7.96 -3.15 -5.80
CA MET A 64 -6.59 -2.79 -5.43
C MET A 64 -6.50 -1.43 -4.74
N ASP A 65 -7.22 -0.40 -5.22
CA ASP A 65 -7.25 0.91 -4.54
C ASP A 65 -7.88 0.82 -3.14
N SER A 66 -8.91 -0.01 -2.97
CA SER A 66 -9.48 -0.32 -1.66
C SER A 66 -8.47 -1.01 -0.76
N THR A 67 -7.69 -1.97 -1.29
CA THR A 67 -6.65 -2.67 -0.53
C THR A 67 -5.56 -1.71 -0.06
N ILE A 68 -5.07 -0.83 -0.95
CA ILE A 68 -4.10 0.22 -0.60
C ILE A 68 -4.65 1.12 0.50
N THR A 69 -5.91 1.53 0.40
CA THR A 69 -6.56 2.38 1.41
C THR A 69 -6.64 1.69 2.77
N ILE A 70 -6.94 0.39 2.82
CA ILE A 70 -6.96 -0.39 4.06
C ILE A 70 -5.57 -0.51 4.66
N LEU A 71 -4.55 -0.80 3.84
CA LEU A 71 -3.16 -0.93 4.29
C LEU A 71 -2.64 0.41 4.84
N ASP A 72 -2.86 1.51 4.12
CA ASP A 72 -2.50 2.86 4.54
C ASP A 72 -3.17 3.23 5.87
N GLY A 73 -4.50 3.04 5.98
CA GLY A 73 -5.24 3.33 7.21
C GLY A 73 -4.80 2.45 8.39
N THR A 74 -4.53 1.17 8.15
CA THR A 74 -4.01 0.26 9.19
C THR A 74 -2.63 0.71 9.66
N GLY A 75 -1.74 1.10 8.75
CA GLY A 75 -0.42 1.60 9.08
C GLY A 75 -0.49 2.85 9.97
N HIS A 76 -1.34 3.82 9.60
CA HIS A 76 -1.57 5.02 10.40
C HIS A 76 -2.17 4.71 11.78
N ALA A 77 -3.09 3.75 11.88
CA ALA A 77 -3.64 3.32 13.17
C ALA A 77 -2.57 2.73 14.09
N ILE A 78 -1.63 1.94 13.55
CA ILE A 78 -0.50 1.40 14.33
C ILE A 78 0.43 2.53 14.78
N VAL A 79 0.81 3.45 13.88
CA VAL A 79 1.66 4.61 14.22
C VAL A 79 1.00 5.46 15.31
N SER A 80 -0.29 5.77 15.17
CA SER A 80 -1.04 6.54 16.16
C SER A 80 -1.12 5.83 17.51
N SER A 81 -1.34 4.51 17.51
CA SER A 81 -1.37 3.71 18.73
C SER A 81 0.00 3.68 19.42
N ALA A 82 1.09 3.51 18.67
CA ALA A 82 2.45 3.53 19.19
C ALA A 82 2.81 4.90 19.80
N GLN A 83 2.40 6.00 19.15
CA GLN A 83 2.59 7.35 19.69
C GLN A 83 1.75 7.60 20.95
N ALA A 84 0.51 7.09 20.99
CA ALA A 84 -0.33 7.19 22.18
C ALA A 84 0.27 6.44 23.38
N LEU A 85 0.82 5.24 23.14
CA LEU A 85 1.55 4.47 24.17
C LEU A 85 2.80 5.22 24.66
N TYR A 86 3.61 5.74 23.74
CA TYR A 86 4.79 6.54 24.08
C TYR A 86 4.42 7.76 24.96
N ASN A 87 3.35 8.48 24.61
CA ASN A 87 2.91 9.65 25.36
C ASN A 87 2.24 9.30 26.71
N ALA A 88 1.58 8.14 26.81
CA ALA A 88 0.92 7.70 28.03
C ALA A 88 1.93 7.25 29.10
N ASP A 89 3.08 6.70 28.68
CA ASP A 89 4.13 6.26 29.59
C ASP A 89 5.27 7.30 29.73
N ASN A 90 4.90 8.50 30.15
CA ASN A 90 5.81 9.61 30.48
C ASN A 90 6.72 9.34 31.70
N THR A 91 6.83 8.10 32.18
CA THR A 91 7.53 7.74 33.43
C THR A 91 8.59 6.66 33.28
N HIS A 92 8.57 5.82 32.23
CA HIS A 92 9.52 4.70 32.09
C HIS A 92 10.25 4.59 30.75
N GLY A 93 10.37 5.69 29.98
CA GLY A 93 11.18 5.68 28.76
C GLY A 93 10.74 4.58 27.79
N MET A 94 9.43 4.50 27.52
CA MET A 94 8.84 3.42 26.75
C MET A 94 9.47 3.36 25.34
N ASN A 95 10.17 2.26 25.07
CA ASN A 95 10.64 1.93 23.73
C ASN A 95 9.43 1.51 22.91
N ILE A 96 9.30 2.04 21.69
CA ILE A 96 8.36 1.45 20.73
C ILE A 96 8.78 0.00 20.53
N ASP A 97 7.84 -0.92 20.73
CA ASP A 97 8.13 -2.35 20.67
C ASP A 97 8.45 -2.83 19.23
N THR A 98 9.14 -3.96 19.16
CA THR A 98 9.51 -4.61 17.91
C THR A 98 8.28 -5.08 17.12
N ASP A 99 7.14 -5.31 17.77
CA ASP A 99 5.93 -5.82 17.13
C ASP A 99 5.24 -4.75 16.27
N ASN A 100 5.17 -3.51 16.78
CA ASN A 100 4.71 -2.33 16.04
C ASN A 100 5.63 -2.07 14.85
N ALA A 101 6.96 -2.11 15.07
CA ALA A 101 7.95 -1.96 14.02
C ALA A 101 7.79 -3.02 12.92
N THR A 102 7.56 -4.27 13.32
CA THR A 102 7.33 -5.40 12.42
C THR A 102 6.02 -5.24 11.63
N GLY A 103 4.93 -4.87 12.30
CA GLY A 103 3.63 -4.65 11.66
C GLY A 103 3.69 -3.57 10.60
N ILE A 104 4.31 -2.43 10.93
CA ILE A 104 4.50 -1.31 10.00
C ILE A 104 5.44 -1.71 8.86
N SER A 105 6.54 -2.42 9.13
CA SER A 105 7.46 -2.91 8.10
C SER A 105 6.73 -3.81 7.08
N ARG A 106 5.83 -4.68 7.54
CA ARG A 106 5.00 -5.53 6.68
C ARG A 106 4.06 -4.70 5.81
N ILE A 107 3.40 -3.69 6.38
CA ILE A 107 2.49 -2.79 5.63
C ILE A 107 3.25 -1.97 4.60
N ALA A 108 4.36 -1.35 4.99
CA ALA A 108 5.21 -0.58 4.10
C ALA A 108 5.78 -1.45 2.97
N THR A 109 6.21 -2.67 3.28
CA THR A 109 6.66 -3.64 2.27
C THR A 109 5.53 -4.02 1.30
N ALA A 110 4.32 -4.28 1.81
CA ALA A 110 3.18 -4.61 0.97
C ALA A 110 2.80 -3.46 0.02
N LEU A 111 2.77 -2.22 0.54
CA LEU A 111 2.51 -1.02 -0.26
C LEU A 111 3.61 -0.79 -1.30
N ASN A 112 4.87 -0.90 -0.91
CA ASN A 112 6.02 -0.77 -1.81
C ASN A 112 5.96 -1.81 -2.95
N GLY A 113 5.64 -3.07 -2.63
CA GLY A 113 5.46 -4.11 -3.65
C GLY A 113 4.32 -3.82 -4.63
N LEU A 114 3.21 -3.21 -4.17
CA LEU A 114 2.10 -2.78 -5.03
C LEU A 114 2.45 -1.57 -5.90
N GLY A 115 3.41 -0.74 -5.48
CA GLY A 115 3.97 0.36 -6.28
C GLY A 115 4.91 -0.08 -7.39
N LYS A 116 5.29 -1.36 -7.42
CA LYS A 116 6.24 -1.88 -8.39
C LYS A 116 5.56 -2.60 -9.55
N PRO A 117 6.18 -2.57 -10.74
CA PRO A 117 5.71 -3.40 -11.83
C PRO A 117 5.77 -4.89 -11.42
N PRO A 118 4.83 -5.73 -11.88
CA PRO A 118 4.93 -7.17 -11.67
C PRO A 118 6.24 -7.69 -12.27
N GLU A 119 6.97 -8.52 -11.51
CA GLU A 119 8.20 -9.15 -11.99
C GLU A 119 7.90 -10.03 -13.22
N GLN A 120 8.76 -9.92 -14.25
CA GLN A 120 8.63 -10.64 -15.52
C GLN A 120 9.09 -12.09 -15.43
#